data_AF-A0A535RL72-F1
#
_entry.id   AF-A0A535RL72-F1
#
_cell.length_a   1.000
_cell.length_b   1.000
_cell.length_c   1.000
_cell.angle_alpha   90.00
_cell.angle_beta   90.00
_cell.angle_gamma   90.00
#
_symmetry.space_group_name_H-M   'P 1'
#
loop_
_entity.id
_entity.type
_entity.pdbx_description
1 polymer ?
#
loop_
_entity_poly.entity_id
_entity_poly.type
_entity_poly.pdbx_seq_one_letter_code
_entity_poly.pdbx_strand_id
1 'polypeptide(L)'
;MNANIAALQAKYDTRRSLRDRLERDALRMAALPSAAVPADLSDAQREALDDLRTLQSGLLDAQAKLTERADLLSTLKGSVGAKQAYLARLRDRARSLAAAAASGDTDAKTAQIAVLTALAQDATNAQTALAQLVASAMVRDGAAGAWSLPVRGVLTQPFGPTSFELEPPATYKGVSYAHFHAAIDLAAPLGTPVTAASDGVVAFVGHLPDGAMIVLIAHAGGYVSEYAHLDDTFALPPVKAGQAVNAGQVIGFIGLTGITTGAHLHFAVMKDRAPIDPLGLLQAP
;
A
#
# COMPACT_ATOMS: atom_id res chain seq x y z
N MET A 1 -33.65 -13.53 3.36
CA MET A 1 -32.33 -13.41 4.03
C MET A 1 -31.58 -14.75 4.11
N ASN A 2 -32.26 -15.86 4.46
CA ASN A 2 -31.61 -17.18 4.63
C ASN A 2 -31.05 -17.83 3.34
N ALA A 3 -31.67 -17.59 2.17
CA ALA A 3 -31.21 -18.16 0.91
C ALA A 3 -29.84 -17.60 0.43
N ASN A 4 -29.54 -16.34 0.73
CA ASN A 4 -28.26 -15.71 0.35
C ASN A 4 -27.09 -16.20 1.21
N ILE A 5 -27.35 -16.56 2.47
CA ILE A 5 -26.34 -17.11 3.38
C ILE A 5 -25.96 -18.53 2.96
N ALA A 6 -26.95 -19.37 2.63
CA ALA A 6 -26.71 -20.71 2.11
C ALA A 6 -25.92 -20.71 0.78
N ALA A 7 -26.22 -19.77 -0.12
CA ALA A 7 -25.47 -19.61 -1.37
C ALA A 7 -24.01 -19.16 -1.16
N LEU A 8 -23.76 -18.32 -0.16
CA LEU A 8 -22.40 -17.89 0.21
C LEU A 8 -21.60 -19.02 0.88
N GLN A 9 -22.25 -19.82 1.72
CA GLN A 9 -21.65 -21.02 2.33
C GLN A 9 -21.28 -22.05 1.28
N ALA A 10 -22.18 -22.34 0.33
CA ALA A 10 -21.89 -23.25 -0.78
C ALA A 10 -20.67 -22.77 -1.60
N LYS A 11 -20.61 -21.48 -1.95
CA LYS A 11 -19.44 -20.89 -2.64
C LYS A 11 -18.16 -20.92 -1.81
N TYR A 12 -18.26 -20.89 -0.48
CA TYR A 12 -17.12 -21.02 0.42
C TYR A 12 -16.61 -22.46 0.44
N ASP A 13 -17.50 -23.43 0.57
CA ASP A 13 -17.17 -24.86 0.61
C ASP A 13 -16.61 -25.35 -0.74
N THR A 14 -17.14 -24.86 -1.86
CA THR A 14 -16.56 -25.13 -3.19
C THR A 14 -15.13 -24.58 -3.30
N ARG A 15 -14.88 -23.36 -2.78
CA ARG A 15 -13.54 -22.77 -2.81
C ARG A 15 -12.56 -23.49 -1.87
N ARG A 16 -13.04 -23.94 -0.71
CA ARG A 16 -12.24 -24.73 0.23
C ARG A 16 -11.87 -26.10 -0.35
N SER A 17 -12.84 -26.84 -0.89
CA SER A 17 -12.58 -28.14 -1.51
C SER A 17 -11.65 -28.04 -2.72
N LEU A 18 -11.73 -26.95 -3.51
CA LEU A 18 -10.79 -26.68 -4.59
C LEU A 18 -9.37 -26.44 -4.06
N ARG A 19 -9.21 -25.65 -2.99
CA ARG A 19 -7.91 -25.42 -2.34
C ARG A 19 -7.32 -26.74 -1.84
N ASP A 20 -8.09 -27.53 -1.10
CA ASP A 20 -7.62 -28.80 -0.53
C ASP A 20 -7.22 -29.80 -1.64
N ARG A 21 -7.89 -29.76 -2.81
CA ARG A 21 -7.47 -30.54 -3.98
C ARG A 21 -6.16 -30.03 -4.56
N LEU A 22 -6.02 -28.72 -4.74
CA LEU A 22 -4.80 -28.11 -5.26
C LEU A 22 -3.60 -28.33 -4.34
N GLU A 23 -3.77 -28.27 -3.02
CA GLU A 23 -2.71 -28.59 -2.04
C GLU A 23 -2.30 -30.06 -2.09
N ARG A 24 -3.26 -30.99 -2.21
CA ARG A 24 -2.94 -32.42 -2.38
C ARG A 24 -2.23 -32.70 -3.69
N ASP A 25 -2.67 -32.06 -4.78
CA ASP A 25 -2.04 -32.19 -6.09
C ASP A 25 -0.63 -31.56 -6.07
N ALA A 26 -0.42 -30.47 -5.32
CA ALA A 26 0.89 -29.86 -5.09
C ALA A 26 1.84 -30.79 -4.32
N LEU A 27 1.37 -31.41 -3.23
CA LEU A 27 2.16 -32.38 -2.47
C LEU A 27 2.52 -33.62 -3.32
N ARG A 28 1.60 -34.07 -4.18
CA ARG A 28 1.88 -35.14 -5.15
C ARG A 28 2.93 -34.73 -6.17
N MET A 29 2.85 -33.52 -6.71
CA MET A 29 3.82 -33.04 -7.70
C MET A 29 5.20 -32.77 -7.10
N ALA A 30 5.28 -32.26 -5.87
CA ALA A 30 6.53 -32.11 -5.12
C ALA A 30 7.16 -33.45 -4.72
N ALA A 31 6.34 -34.50 -4.57
CA ALA A 31 6.77 -35.86 -4.24
C ALA A 31 7.03 -36.75 -5.45
N LEU A 32 6.85 -36.27 -6.69
CA LEU A 32 7.31 -37.00 -7.87
C LEU A 32 8.83 -37.07 -7.78
N PRO A 33 9.44 -38.28 -7.67
CA PRO A 33 10.88 -38.38 -7.83
C PRO A 33 11.24 -37.79 -9.19
N SER A 34 12.44 -37.22 -9.28
CA SER A 34 13.11 -36.96 -10.56
C SER A 34 13.18 -38.28 -11.33
N ALA A 35 12.09 -38.69 -11.98
CA ALA A 35 12.04 -39.88 -12.78
C ALA A 35 13.10 -39.69 -13.85
N ALA A 36 14.07 -40.60 -13.88
CA ALA A 36 15.12 -40.58 -14.88
C ALA A 36 14.45 -40.45 -16.25
N VAL A 37 14.75 -39.36 -16.96
CA VAL A 37 14.27 -39.12 -18.32
C VAL A 37 14.72 -40.32 -19.14
N PRO A 38 13.81 -41.08 -19.78
CA PRO A 38 14.20 -42.18 -20.65
C PRO A 38 15.21 -41.66 -21.68
N ALA A 39 16.33 -42.36 -21.88
CA ALA A 39 17.37 -41.89 -22.81
C ALA A 39 16.91 -41.88 -24.28
N ASP A 40 15.81 -42.58 -24.57
CA ASP A 40 15.16 -42.74 -25.88
C ASP A 40 13.84 -41.96 -25.95
N LEU A 41 13.91 -40.63 -25.93
CA LEU A 41 12.77 -39.79 -26.26
C LEU A 41 12.93 -39.27 -27.69
N SER A 42 11.86 -39.40 -28.49
CA SER A 42 11.73 -38.67 -29.74
C SER A 42 11.68 -37.15 -29.49
N ASP A 43 12.02 -36.35 -30.50
CA ASP A 43 12.05 -34.89 -30.36
C ASP A 43 10.70 -34.31 -29.93
N ALA A 44 9.58 -34.86 -30.44
CA ALA A 44 8.23 -34.48 -30.00
C ALA A 44 7.95 -34.81 -28.52
N GLN A 45 8.51 -35.93 -28.00
CA GLN A 45 8.37 -36.29 -26.59
C GLN A 45 9.28 -35.44 -25.68
N ARG A 46 10.41 -34.95 -26.19
CA ARG A 46 11.27 -33.98 -25.47
C ARG A 46 10.62 -32.61 -25.37
N GLU A 47 10.05 -32.12 -26.48
CA GLU A 47 9.30 -30.87 -26.51
C GLU A 47 8.11 -30.92 -25.53
N ALA A 48 7.33 -31.99 -25.57
CA ALA A 48 6.22 -32.19 -24.61
C ALA A 48 6.69 -32.26 -23.15
N LEU A 49 7.88 -32.82 -22.88
CA LEU A 49 8.46 -32.86 -21.54
C LEU A 49 8.90 -31.47 -21.05
N ASP A 50 9.50 -30.67 -21.92
CA ASP A 50 9.92 -29.30 -21.59
C ASP A 50 8.73 -28.35 -21.41
N ASP A 51 7.67 -28.53 -22.21
CA ASP A 51 6.39 -27.85 -22.00
C ASP A 51 5.79 -28.21 -20.64
N LEU A 52 5.80 -29.50 -20.27
CA LEU A 52 5.28 -29.96 -18.99
C LEU A 52 6.10 -29.42 -17.82
N ARG A 53 7.42 -29.28 -17.96
CA ARG A 53 8.30 -28.63 -16.97
C ARG A 53 8.02 -27.14 -16.84
N THR A 54 7.84 -26.44 -17.96
CA THR A 54 7.45 -25.02 -17.99
C THR A 54 6.10 -24.80 -17.32
N LEU A 55 5.13 -25.67 -17.59
CA LEU A 55 3.82 -25.63 -16.93
C LEU A 55 3.93 -25.93 -15.43
N GLN A 56 4.77 -26.90 -15.04
CA GLN A 56 5.00 -27.24 -13.65
C GLN A 56 5.65 -26.08 -12.88
N SER A 57 6.68 -25.43 -13.44
CA SER A 57 7.30 -24.26 -12.82
C SER A 57 6.33 -23.09 -12.72
N GLY A 58 5.56 -22.82 -13.77
CA GLY A 58 4.51 -21.80 -13.75
C GLY A 58 3.43 -22.07 -12.70
N LEU A 59 3.06 -23.33 -12.47
CA LEU A 59 2.10 -23.71 -11.43
C LEU A 59 2.67 -23.51 -10.02
N LEU A 60 3.93 -23.86 -9.79
CA LEU A 60 4.61 -23.64 -8.50
C LEU A 60 4.72 -22.15 -8.18
N ASP A 61 5.07 -21.32 -9.16
CA ASP A 61 5.10 -19.86 -9.01
C ASP A 61 3.71 -19.29 -8.69
N ALA A 62 2.67 -19.74 -9.38
CA ALA A 62 1.29 -19.34 -9.09
C ALA A 62 0.86 -19.75 -7.68
N GLN A 63 1.28 -20.93 -7.20
CA GLN A 63 1.01 -21.39 -5.84
C GLN A 63 1.73 -20.54 -4.79
N ALA A 64 3.01 -20.20 -5.00
CA ALA A 64 3.75 -19.31 -4.10
C ALA A 64 3.06 -17.95 -3.95
N LYS A 65 2.62 -17.35 -5.08
CA LYS A 65 1.88 -16.09 -5.09
C LYS A 65 0.51 -16.19 -4.39
N LEU A 66 -0.19 -17.32 -4.54
CA LEU A 66 -1.47 -17.53 -3.86
C LEU A 66 -1.31 -17.65 -2.35
N THR A 67 -0.25 -18.32 -1.89
CA THR A 67 0.10 -18.40 -0.46
C THR A 67 0.45 -17.03 0.10
N GLU A 68 1.30 -16.27 -0.58
CA GLU A 68 1.63 -14.89 -0.19
C GLU A 68 0.38 -13.99 -0.11
N ARG A 69 -0.52 -14.08 -1.10
CA ARG A 69 -1.81 -13.36 -1.07
C ARG A 69 -2.70 -13.81 0.07
N ALA A 70 -2.70 -15.10 0.43
CA ALA A 70 -3.47 -15.61 1.54
C ALA A 70 -2.96 -15.07 2.88
N ASP A 71 -1.64 -14.99 3.05
CA ASP A 71 -1.00 -14.39 4.22
C ASP A 71 -1.28 -12.90 4.31
N LEU A 72 -1.16 -12.17 3.19
CA LEU A 72 -1.55 -10.75 3.10
C LEU A 72 -3.01 -10.56 3.52
N LEU A 73 -3.94 -11.36 3.00
CA LEU A 73 -5.36 -11.29 3.38
C LEU A 73 -5.58 -11.60 4.87
N SER A 74 -4.78 -12.50 5.45
CA SER A 74 -4.82 -12.79 6.88
C SER A 74 -4.36 -11.59 7.70
N THR A 75 -3.23 -10.97 7.33
CA THR A 75 -2.71 -9.75 7.95
C THR A 75 -3.72 -8.60 7.81
N LEU A 76 -4.26 -8.36 6.62
CA LEU A 76 -5.30 -7.35 6.35
C LEU A 76 -6.54 -7.57 7.22
N LYS A 77 -7.03 -8.82 7.34
CA LYS A 77 -8.15 -9.14 8.23
C LYS A 77 -7.81 -8.84 9.69
N GLY A 78 -6.60 -9.17 10.13
CA GLY A 78 -6.10 -8.82 11.46
C GLY A 78 -6.08 -7.32 11.70
N SER A 79 -5.54 -6.55 10.75
CA SER A 79 -5.51 -5.08 10.81
C SER A 79 -6.90 -4.45 10.80
N VAL A 80 -7.83 -4.97 9.99
CA VAL A 80 -9.24 -4.54 9.99
C VAL A 80 -9.91 -4.85 11.34
N GLY A 81 -9.69 -6.04 11.91
CA GLY A 81 -10.20 -6.40 13.23
C GLY A 81 -9.64 -5.50 14.34
N ALA A 82 -8.34 -5.22 14.30
CA ALA A 82 -7.68 -4.30 15.24
C ALA A 82 -8.26 -2.88 15.15
N LYS A 83 -8.53 -2.37 13.93
CA LYS A 83 -9.23 -1.10 13.73
C LYS A 83 -10.65 -1.10 14.26
N GLN A 84 -11.41 -2.17 14.03
CA GLN A 84 -12.77 -2.28 14.55
C GLN A 84 -12.78 -2.26 16.09
N ALA A 85 -11.83 -2.94 16.73
CA ALA A 85 -11.64 -2.90 18.17
C ALA A 85 -11.20 -1.51 18.67
N TYR A 86 -10.36 -0.81 17.91
CA TYR A 86 -9.97 0.57 18.22
C TYR A 86 -11.16 1.54 18.13
N LEU A 87 -11.95 1.46 17.05
CA LEU A 87 -13.19 2.23 16.87
C LEU A 87 -14.24 1.94 17.95
N ALA A 88 -14.31 0.70 18.45
CA ALA A 88 -15.17 0.35 19.57
C ALA A 88 -14.72 1.05 20.86
N ARG A 89 -13.42 1.00 21.17
CA ARG A 89 -12.83 1.70 22.33
C ARG A 89 -13.02 3.21 22.26
N LEU A 90 -12.87 3.79 21.07
CA LEU A 90 -13.16 5.21 20.80
C LEU A 90 -14.60 5.57 21.19
N ARG A 91 -15.56 4.77 20.74
CA ARG A 91 -16.99 4.98 20.99
C ARG A 91 -17.33 4.89 22.47
N ASP A 92 -16.80 3.88 23.15
CA ASP A 92 -17.02 3.68 24.58
C ASP A 92 -16.43 4.83 25.41
N ARG A 93 -15.24 5.31 25.03
CA ARG A 93 -14.60 6.45 25.69
C ARG A 93 -15.37 7.75 25.43
N ALA A 94 -15.78 8.03 24.20
CA ALA A 94 -16.61 9.18 23.87
C ALA A 94 -17.92 9.20 24.67
N ARG A 95 -18.56 8.03 24.86
CA ARG A 95 -19.76 7.88 25.69
C ARG A 95 -19.49 8.18 27.17
N SER A 96 -18.38 7.68 27.72
CA SER A 96 -17.99 7.96 29.10
C SER A 96 -17.67 9.45 29.34
N LEU A 97 -17.09 10.11 28.33
CA LEU A 97 -16.76 11.54 28.38
C LEU A 97 -18.00 12.43 28.20
N ALA A 98 -18.96 12.03 27.36
CA ALA A 98 -20.25 12.71 27.26
C ALA A 98 -21.02 12.66 28.58
N ALA A 99 -20.94 11.55 29.32
CA ALA A 99 -21.52 11.43 30.66
C ALA A 99 -20.82 12.33 31.69
N ALA A 100 -19.50 12.49 31.60
CA ALA A 100 -18.73 13.39 32.47
C ALA A 100 -18.93 14.88 32.12
N ALA A 101 -19.07 15.24 30.85
CA ALA A 101 -19.30 16.63 30.44
C ALA A 101 -20.65 17.19 30.95
N ALA A 102 -21.63 16.32 31.20
CA ALA A 102 -22.88 16.70 31.83
C ALA A 102 -22.71 17.20 33.29
N SER A 103 -21.56 16.97 33.93
CA SER A 103 -21.30 17.40 35.33
C SER A 103 -20.62 18.76 35.48
N GLY A 104 -20.31 19.49 34.39
CA GLY A 104 -20.00 20.92 34.44
C GLY A 104 -18.55 21.35 34.78
N ASP A 105 -17.57 20.45 34.77
CA ASP A 105 -16.17 20.76 35.13
C ASP A 105 -15.34 21.28 33.94
N THR A 106 -14.60 22.39 34.11
CA THR A 106 -13.78 23.04 33.08
C THR A 106 -12.43 22.36 32.85
N ASP A 107 -11.85 21.74 33.88
CA ASP A 107 -10.60 20.96 33.73
C ASP A 107 -10.88 19.67 32.96
N ALA A 108 -12.08 19.12 33.13
CA ALA A 108 -12.58 18.00 32.33
C ALA A 108 -12.71 18.35 30.83
N LYS A 109 -13.06 19.59 30.46
CA LYS A 109 -13.14 20.02 29.04
C LYS A 109 -11.77 20.06 28.36
N THR A 110 -10.75 20.57 29.05
CA THR A 110 -9.37 20.60 28.53
C THR A 110 -8.80 19.18 28.40
N ALA A 111 -9.03 18.32 29.39
CA ALA A 111 -8.69 16.90 29.31
C ALA A 111 -9.47 16.19 28.18
N GLN A 112 -10.73 16.57 27.95
CA GLN A 112 -11.58 16.03 26.89
C GLN A 112 -11.06 16.40 25.50
N ILE A 113 -10.62 17.65 25.28
CA ILE A 113 -9.98 18.07 24.03
C ILE A 113 -8.70 17.29 23.80
N ALA A 114 -7.81 17.20 24.79
CA ALA A 114 -6.54 16.47 24.67
C ALA A 114 -6.75 14.98 24.35
N VAL A 115 -7.73 14.34 24.99
CA VAL A 115 -8.08 12.94 24.72
C VAL A 115 -8.68 12.78 23.32
N LEU A 116 -9.59 13.66 22.89
CA LEU A 116 -10.18 13.60 21.56
C LEU A 116 -9.12 13.81 20.46
N THR A 117 -8.16 14.70 20.68
CA THR A 117 -7.04 14.93 19.76
C THR A 117 -6.14 13.70 19.67
N ALA A 118 -5.75 13.09 20.80
CA ALA A 118 -4.94 11.87 20.81
C ALA A 118 -5.66 10.70 20.12
N LEU A 119 -6.96 10.56 20.36
CA LEU A 119 -7.81 9.55 19.74
C LEU A 119 -8.02 9.77 18.24
N ALA A 120 -8.14 11.01 17.79
CA ALA A 120 -8.14 11.34 16.36
C ALA A 120 -6.80 10.96 15.73
N GLN A 121 -5.69 11.23 16.43
CA GLN A 121 -4.35 10.90 15.96
C GLN A 121 -4.13 9.39 15.78
N ASP A 122 -4.46 8.54 16.77
CA ASP A 122 -4.26 7.09 16.54
C ASP A 122 -5.24 6.51 15.51
N ALA A 123 -6.44 7.10 15.35
CA ALA A 123 -7.34 6.72 14.26
C ALA A 123 -6.69 6.96 12.89
N THR A 124 -6.07 8.13 12.70
CA THR A 124 -5.35 8.49 11.48
C THR A 124 -4.11 7.61 11.29
N ASN A 125 -3.31 7.36 12.33
CA ASN A 125 -2.18 6.42 12.29
C ASN A 125 -2.60 5.04 11.79
N ALA A 126 -3.68 4.50 12.35
CA ALA A 126 -4.21 3.22 11.92
C ALA A 126 -4.73 3.28 10.47
N GLN A 127 -5.38 4.38 10.08
CA GLN A 127 -5.84 4.64 8.72
C GLN A 127 -4.71 4.50 7.70
N THR A 128 -3.62 5.23 7.92
CA THR A 128 -2.40 5.20 7.11
C THR A 128 -1.76 3.82 7.05
N ALA A 129 -1.59 3.15 8.19
CA ALA A 129 -0.97 1.83 8.21
C ALA A 129 -1.74 0.80 7.38
N LEU A 130 -3.09 0.84 7.43
CA LEU A 130 -3.91 0.00 6.55
C LEU A 130 -3.82 0.44 5.09
N ALA A 131 -3.76 1.74 4.82
CA ALA A 131 -3.66 2.26 3.47
C ALA A 131 -2.38 1.76 2.77
N GLN A 132 -1.24 1.81 3.46
CA GLN A 132 0.03 1.27 2.96
C GLN A 132 -0.03 -0.25 2.76
N LEU A 133 -0.67 -0.98 3.69
CA LEU A 133 -0.85 -2.43 3.57
C LEU A 133 -1.77 -2.80 2.39
N VAL A 134 -2.88 -2.07 2.21
CA VAL A 134 -3.80 -2.21 1.09
C VAL A 134 -3.08 -1.90 -0.22
N ALA A 135 -2.30 -0.82 -0.28
CA ALA A 135 -1.50 -0.47 -1.45
C ALA A 135 -0.54 -1.60 -1.81
N SER A 136 0.18 -2.14 -0.83
CA SER A 136 1.10 -3.27 -1.02
C SER A 136 0.37 -4.52 -1.52
N ALA A 137 -0.86 -4.78 -1.06
CA ALA A 137 -1.66 -5.92 -1.49
C ALA A 137 -2.38 -5.73 -2.83
N MET A 138 -2.58 -4.48 -3.27
CA MET A 138 -3.21 -4.13 -4.55
C MET A 138 -2.22 -4.18 -5.72
N VAL A 139 -0.93 -4.37 -5.45
CA VAL A 139 0.11 -4.57 -6.46
C VAL A 139 -0.30 -5.70 -7.41
N ARG A 140 -0.20 -5.42 -8.71
CA ARG A 140 -0.47 -6.40 -9.76
C ARG A 140 0.81 -7.11 -10.18
N ASP A 141 0.67 -8.39 -10.54
CA ASP A 141 1.71 -9.13 -11.24
C ASP A 141 1.98 -8.49 -12.61
N GLY A 142 3.25 -8.34 -12.99
CA GLY A 142 3.65 -7.80 -14.28
C GLY A 142 4.94 -6.98 -14.20
N ALA A 143 5.53 -6.68 -15.37
CA ALA A 143 6.64 -5.75 -15.46
C ALA A 143 6.17 -4.34 -15.05
N ALA A 144 7.04 -3.58 -14.39
CA ALA A 144 6.77 -2.18 -14.12
C ALA A 144 6.60 -1.42 -15.45
N GLY A 145 5.55 -0.60 -15.54
CA GLY A 145 5.35 0.30 -16.67
C GLY A 145 6.40 1.41 -16.69
N ALA A 146 6.41 2.21 -17.76
CA ALA A 146 7.24 3.41 -17.81
C ALA A 146 6.86 4.37 -16.66
N TRP A 147 7.87 5.02 -16.09
CA TRP A 147 7.71 6.02 -15.04
C TRP A 147 7.99 7.41 -15.61
N SER A 148 7.22 8.38 -15.15
CA SER A 148 7.32 9.78 -15.59
C SER A 148 7.31 10.70 -14.38
N LEU A 149 7.92 11.88 -14.53
CA LEU A 149 7.93 12.88 -13.47
C LEU A 149 6.50 13.28 -13.09
N PRO A 150 6.11 13.14 -11.82
CA PRO A 150 4.74 13.44 -11.38
C PRO A 150 4.44 14.95 -11.36
N VAL A 151 5.48 15.78 -11.32
CA VAL A 151 5.39 17.22 -11.48
C VAL A 151 6.67 17.74 -12.15
N ARG A 152 6.54 18.79 -12.95
CA ARG A 152 7.69 19.56 -13.45
C ARG A 152 8.09 20.59 -12.40
N GLY A 153 9.04 20.22 -11.55
CA GLY A 153 9.55 21.06 -10.47
C GLY A 153 11.07 20.99 -10.34
N VAL A 154 11.61 21.81 -9.45
CA VAL A 154 13.04 21.77 -9.08
C VAL A 154 13.22 20.76 -7.96
N LEU A 155 14.16 19.82 -8.10
CA LEU A 155 14.54 18.93 -7.02
C LEU A 155 15.20 19.74 -5.90
N THR A 156 14.51 19.90 -4.77
CA THR A 156 14.99 20.66 -3.61
C THR A 156 15.58 19.76 -2.54
N GLN A 157 15.10 18.52 -2.43
CA GLN A 157 15.66 17.54 -1.50
C GLN A 157 15.74 16.16 -2.17
N PRO A 158 16.93 15.56 -2.29
CA PRO A 158 17.09 14.21 -2.83
C PRO A 158 16.70 13.14 -1.81
N PHE A 159 16.58 11.90 -2.28
CA PHE A 159 16.44 10.72 -1.44
C PHE A 159 17.76 10.42 -0.72
N GLY A 160 17.67 10.00 0.55
CA GLY A 160 18.81 9.45 1.28
C GLY A 160 19.16 10.19 2.57
N PRO A 161 20.37 9.94 3.11
CA PRO A 161 20.86 10.58 4.32
C PRO A 161 20.95 12.10 4.15
N THR A 162 20.54 12.84 5.16
CA THR A 162 20.47 14.31 5.10
C THR A 162 20.82 14.93 6.45
N SER A 163 21.15 16.21 6.45
CA SER A 163 21.34 17.00 7.68
C SER A 163 20.09 17.79 8.07
N PHE A 164 18.98 17.62 7.35
CA PHE A 164 17.75 18.34 7.62
C PHE A 164 17.04 17.77 8.85
N GLU A 165 16.95 18.57 9.92
CA GLU A 165 16.51 18.10 11.25
C GLU A 165 15.05 17.65 11.32
N LEU A 166 14.21 18.08 10.38
CA LEU A 166 12.80 17.65 10.33
C LEU A 166 12.65 16.22 9.79
N GLU A 167 13.67 15.67 9.13
CA GLU A 167 13.62 14.31 8.61
C GLU A 167 13.74 13.28 9.73
N PRO A 168 12.91 12.23 9.73
CA PRO A 168 12.98 11.24 10.77
C PRO A 168 14.25 10.40 10.67
N PRO A 169 14.69 9.79 11.78
CA PRO A 169 15.69 8.74 11.72
C PRO A 169 15.15 7.53 10.96
N ALA A 170 15.99 6.91 10.13
CA ALA A 170 15.63 5.69 9.42
C ALA A 170 16.81 4.72 9.33
N THR A 171 16.49 3.42 9.33
CA THR A 171 17.44 2.38 8.94
C THR A 171 17.22 2.04 7.47
N TYR A 172 18.24 2.28 6.65
CA TYR A 172 18.22 1.98 5.22
C TYR A 172 19.36 1.04 4.87
N LYS A 173 19.04 -0.08 4.21
CA LYS A 173 20.00 -1.14 3.83
C LYS A 173 20.90 -1.61 5.00
N GLY A 174 20.33 -1.70 6.20
CA GLY A 174 21.04 -2.16 7.40
C GLY A 174 21.88 -1.09 8.11
N VAL A 175 21.87 0.16 7.65
CA VAL A 175 22.58 1.28 8.26
C VAL A 175 21.56 2.27 8.84
N SER A 176 21.77 2.69 10.09
CA SER A 176 20.91 3.68 10.76
C SER A 176 21.44 5.09 10.57
N TYR A 177 20.56 5.99 10.14
CA TYR A 177 20.82 7.40 9.95
C TYR A 177 19.99 8.22 10.94
N ALA A 178 20.56 9.30 11.48
CA ALA A 178 19.85 10.20 12.39
C ALA A 178 18.72 10.96 11.68
N HIS A 179 18.93 11.29 10.40
CA HIS A 179 17.97 11.95 9.53
C HIS A 179 18.08 11.32 8.13
N PHE A 180 16.96 10.87 7.59
CA PHE A 180 16.92 10.21 6.28
C PHE A 180 15.64 10.56 5.54
N HIS A 181 15.79 11.09 4.34
CA HIS A 181 14.66 11.42 3.48
C HIS A 181 14.30 10.22 2.61
N ALA A 182 13.15 9.60 2.88
CA ALA A 182 12.67 8.41 2.18
C ALA A 182 11.91 8.71 0.87
N ALA A 183 12.10 9.91 0.32
CA ALA A 183 11.40 10.43 -0.84
C ALA A 183 12.29 11.41 -1.63
N ILE A 184 11.72 12.08 -2.63
CA ILE A 184 12.28 13.31 -3.22
C ILE A 184 11.29 14.46 -3.08
N ASP A 185 11.81 15.67 -2.91
CA ASP A 185 10.99 16.88 -2.87
C ASP A 185 11.18 17.68 -4.17
N LEU A 186 10.06 17.93 -4.85
CA LEU A 186 10.00 18.66 -6.10
C LEU A 186 9.26 19.97 -5.89
N ALA A 187 9.99 21.08 -5.79
CA ALA A 187 9.40 22.41 -5.64
C ALA A 187 8.72 22.86 -6.93
N ALA A 188 7.46 23.27 -6.81
CA ALA A 188 6.67 23.90 -7.85
C ALA A 188 5.55 24.76 -7.22
N PRO A 189 4.98 25.72 -7.97
CA PRO A 189 3.98 26.63 -7.43
C PRO A 189 2.76 25.93 -6.82
N LEU A 190 2.11 26.56 -5.83
CA LEU A 190 0.82 26.10 -5.29
C LEU A 190 -0.21 25.92 -6.41
N GLY A 191 -1.03 24.88 -6.29
CA GLY A 191 -2.03 24.52 -7.28
C GLY A 191 -1.47 23.87 -8.54
N THR A 192 -0.15 23.65 -8.65
CA THR A 192 0.43 22.93 -9.79
C THR A 192 -0.16 21.52 -9.85
N PRO A 193 -0.68 21.05 -11.01
CA PRO A 193 -1.18 19.70 -11.14
C PRO A 193 -0.10 18.65 -10.88
N VAL A 194 -0.44 17.66 -10.05
CA VAL A 194 0.36 16.48 -9.77
C VAL A 194 -0.26 15.30 -10.52
N THR A 195 0.55 14.57 -11.27
CA THR A 195 0.12 13.45 -12.10
C THR A 195 0.65 12.11 -11.58
N ALA A 196 -0.08 11.03 -11.82
CA ALA A 196 0.39 9.68 -11.53
C ALA A 196 1.69 9.39 -12.30
N ALA A 197 2.74 8.99 -11.60
CA ALA A 197 4.05 8.73 -12.19
C ALA A 197 4.03 7.51 -13.12
N SER A 198 3.17 6.52 -12.86
CA SER A 198 2.97 5.33 -13.68
C SER A 198 1.52 4.83 -13.56
N ASP A 199 1.12 3.90 -14.43
CA ASP A 199 -0.19 3.26 -14.39
C ASP A 199 -0.41 2.52 -13.07
N GLY A 200 -1.61 2.57 -12.52
CA GLY A 200 -1.88 1.92 -11.25
C GLY A 200 -3.33 1.98 -10.79
N VAL A 201 -3.52 1.63 -9.52
CA VAL A 201 -4.80 1.74 -8.83
C VAL A 201 -4.59 2.55 -7.55
N VAL A 202 -5.39 3.58 -7.37
CA VAL A 202 -5.39 4.42 -6.17
C VAL A 202 -5.74 3.53 -4.98
N ALA A 203 -4.80 3.37 -4.07
CA ALA A 203 -4.99 2.59 -2.85
C ALA A 203 -5.58 3.44 -1.72
N PHE A 204 -5.25 4.74 -1.70
CA PHE A 204 -5.67 5.66 -0.65
C PHE A 204 -5.70 7.10 -1.12
N VAL A 205 -6.62 7.87 -0.55
CA VAL A 205 -6.70 9.32 -0.65
C VAL A 205 -7.15 9.83 0.73
N GLY A 206 -6.38 10.74 1.32
CA GLY A 206 -6.73 11.32 2.63
C GLY A 206 -5.50 11.80 3.39
N HIS A 207 -5.70 12.14 4.66
CA HIS A 207 -4.66 12.72 5.50
C HIS A 207 -3.81 11.68 6.22
N LEU A 208 -2.51 11.98 6.28
CA LEU A 208 -1.56 11.38 7.20
C LEU A 208 -1.70 11.99 8.60
N PRO A 209 -1.11 11.35 9.63
CA PRO A 209 -1.21 11.80 11.01
C PRO A 209 -0.53 13.15 11.26
N ASP A 210 0.47 13.50 10.45
CA ASP A 210 1.10 14.83 10.47
C ASP A 210 0.23 15.92 9.81
N GLY A 211 -0.92 15.55 9.25
CA GLY A 211 -1.85 16.43 8.56
C GLY A 211 -1.58 16.57 7.06
N ALA A 212 -0.64 15.83 6.47
CA ALA A 212 -0.42 15.89 5.02
C ALA A 212 -1.56 15.20 4.26
N MET A 213 -2.18 15.87 3.30
CA MET A 213 -3.07 15.23 2.32
C MET A 213 -2.21 14.44 1.33
N ILE A 214 -2.55 13.17 1.17
CA ILE A 214 -1.81 12.25 0.32
C ILE A 214 -2.69 11.47 -0.65
N VAL A 215 -2.06 11.00 -1.73
CA VAL A 215 -2.57 9.94 -2.58
C VAL A 215 -1.56 8.79 -2.56
N LEU A 216 -2.02 7.55 -2.39
CA LEU A 216 -1.21 6.34 -2.59
C LEU A 216 -1.68 5.61 -3.83
N ILE A 217 -0.76 5.19 -4.69
CA ILE A 217 -1.06 4.40 -5.89
C ILE A 217 -0.26 3.11 -5.85
N ALA A 218 -0.96 1.98 -5.99
CA ALA A 218 -0.36 0.68 -6.19
C ALA A 218 -0.15 0.41 -7.68
N HIS A 219 1.05 0.00 -8.05
CA HIS A 219 1.47 -0.25 -9.43
C HIS A 219 1.78 -1.74 -9.65
N ALA A 220 2.03 -2.11 -10.90
CA ALA A 220 2.56 -3.44 -11.20
C ALA A 220 4.00 -3.60 -10.69
N GLY A 221 4.43 -4.84 -10.42
CA GLY A 221 5.84 -5.15 -10.16
C GLY A 221 6.36 -4.83 -8.75
N GLY A 222 5.47 -4.74 -7.75
CA GLY A 222 5.86 -4.51 -6.35
C GLY A 222 5.86 -3.05 -5.91
N TYR A 223 5.51 -2.12 -6.80
CA TYR A 223 5.69 -0.68 -6.54
C TYR A 223 4.45 -0.02 -5.95
N VAL A 224 4.69 0.88 -4.99
CA VAL A 224 3.70 1.81 -4.45
C VAL A 224 4.31 3.21 -4.50
N SER A 225 3.58 4.19 -5.05
CA SER A 225 3.98 5.60 -5.00
C SER A 225 3.09 6.40 -4.04
N GLU A 226 3.71 7.36 -3.38
CA GLU A 226 3.08 8.29 -2.45
C GLU A 226 3.31 9.73 -2.93
N TYR A 227 2.23 10.51 -2.94
CA TYR A 227 2.21 11.90 -3.34
C TYR A 227 1.67 12.70 -2.17
N ALA A 228 2.52 13.48 -1.50
CA ALA A 228 2.19 14.17 -0.27
C ALA A 228 2.28 15.70 -0.40
N HIS A 229 1.81 16.38 0.66
CA HIS A 229 1.59 17.82 0.73
C HIS A 229 0.62 18.36 -0.33
N LEU A 230 -0.36 17.54 -0.73
CA LEU A 230 -1.36 17.93 -1.72
C LEU A 230 -2.33 18.98 -1.16
N ASP A 231 -2.95 19.77 -2.03
CA ASP A 231 -3.99 20.71 -1.62
C ASP A 231 -5.26 19.97 -1.16
N ASP A 232 -5.86 20.47 -0.07
CA ASP A 232 -7.13 20.00 0.47
C ASP A 232 -8.13 21.15 0.69
N THR A 233 -7.71 22.38 0.39
CA THR A 233 -8.45 23.60 0.72
C THR A 233 -9.10 24.20 -0.53
N PHE A 234 -8.33 24.39 -1.60
CA PHE A 234 -8.85 25.01 -2.83
C PHE A 234 -9.19 23.97 -3.91
N ALA A 235 -8.40 22.91 -4.03
CA ALA A 235 -8.60 21.83 -4.98
C ALA A 235 -8.28 20.46 -4.36
N LEU A 236 -9.33 19.69 -4.08
CA LEU A 236 -9.20 18.33 -3.59
C LEU A 236 -8.63 17.37 -4.66
N PRO A 237 -7.94 16.29 -4.26
CA PRO A 237 -7.56 15.21 -5.18
C PRO A 237 -8.76 14.69 -5.99
N PRO A 238 -8.75 14.75 -7.33
CA PRO A 238 -9.88 14.34 -8.19
C PRO A 238 -9.94 12.82 -8.40
N VAL A 239 -9.48 12.03 -7.42
CA VAL A 239 -9.41 10.57 -7.48
C VAL A 239 -9.91 9.96 -6.17
N LYS A 240 -10.24 8.66 -6.20
CA LYS A 240 -10.72 7.91 -5.02
C LYS A 240 -10.09 6.52 -4.93
N ALA A 241 -10.02 5.98 -3.72
CA ALA A 241 -9.55 4.61 -3.50
C ALA A 241 -10.31 3.59 -4.39
N GLY A 242 -9.57 2.65 -4.97
CA GLY A 242 -10.04 1.67 -5.95
C GLY A 242 -10.08 2.14 -7.40
N GLN A 243 -9.86 3.44 -7.68
CA GLN A 243 -9.84 3.97 -9.04
C GLN A 243 -8.56 3.58 -9.78
N ALA A 244 -8.70 3.05 -11.00
CA ALA A 244 -7.58 2.88 -11.91
C ALA A 244 -7.16 4.25 -12.48
N VAL A 245 -5.86 4.46 -12.59
CA VAL A 245 -5.25 5.69 -13.10
C VAL A 245 -4.16 5.36 -14.11
N ASN A 246 -4.04 6.19 -15.13
CA ASN A 246 -2.97 6.08 -16.13
C ASN A 246 -1.82 7.03 -15.78
N ALA A 247 -0.60 6.69 -16.22
CA ALA A 247 0.54 7.59 -16.16
C ALA A 247 0.18 8.96 -16.77
N GLY A 248 0.58 10.04 -16.11
CA GLY A 248 0.26 11.41 -16.54
C GLY A 248 -1.17 11.88 -16.21
N GLN A 249 -2.04 11.03 -15.67
CA GLN A 249 -3.36 11.46 -15.20
C GLN A 249 -3.22 12.35 -13.96
N VAL A 250 -3.92 13.48 -13.91
CA VAL A 250 -3.97 14.35 -12.72
C VAL A 250 -4.63 13.62 -11.56
N ILE A 251 -3.93 13.60 -10.42
CA ILE A 251 -4.35 12.95 -9.18
C ILE A 251 -4.45 13.91 -7.99
N GLY A 252 -3.93 15.12 -8.13
CA GLY A 252 -3.95 16.13 -7.08
C GLY A 252 -3.27 17.41 -7.54
N PHE A 253 -3.08 18.32 -6.60
CA PHE A 253 -2.44 19.62 -6.83
C PHE A 253 -1.48 19.90 -5.67
N ILE A 254 -0.38 20.61 -5.93
CA ILE A 254 0.55 21.02 -4.88
C ILE A 254 -0.17 21.91 -3.87
N GLY A 255 -0.06 21.57 -2.59
CA GLY A 255 -0.61 22.32 -1.47
C GLY A 255 0.44 22.65 -0.41
N LEU A 256 -0.03 22.81 0.83
CA LEU A 256 0.79 23.11 2.01
C LEU A 256 0.35 22.29 3.24
N THR A 257 -0.29 21.15 3.03
CA THR A 257 -0.77 20.31 4.13
C THR A 257 0.38 19.54 4.78
N GLY A 258 0.29 19.30 6.09
CA GLY A 258 1.29 18.54 6.84
C GLY A 258 2.53 19.36 7.24
N ILE A 259 3.64 18.68 7.52
CA ILE A 259 4.90 19.32 7.87
C ILE A 259 5.61 19.72 6.57
N THR A 260 5.60 21.01 6.24
CA THR A 260 6.22 21.53 5.02
C THR A 260 6.91 22.87 5.27
N THR A 261 8.00 23.14 4.55
CA THR A 261 8.72 24.42 4.58
C THR A 261 8.35 25.35 3.42
N GLY A 262 7.54 24.87 2.48
CA GLY A 262 7.13 25.63 1.30
C GLY A 262 6.41 24.77 0.25
N ALA A 263 5.95 25.38 -0.84
CA ALA A 263 5.22 24.67 -1.89
C ALA A 263 6.12 23.65 -2.62
N HIS A 264 5.85 22.36 -2.42
CA HIS A 264 6.54 21.27 -3.11
C HIS A 264 5.67 20.00 -3.11
N LEU A 265 6.03 19.05 -3.97
CA LEU A 265 5.56 17.68 -3.91
C LEU A 265 6.61 16.82 -3.20
N HIS A 266 6.23 16.18 -2.10
CA HIS A 266 6.98 15.08 -1.51
C HIS A 266 6.55 13.78 -2.21
N PHE A 267 7.47 13.16 -2.93
CA PHE A 267 7.23 11.99 -3.77
C PHE A 267 8.06 10.80 -3.31
N ALA A 268 7.40 9.82 -2.68
CA ALA A 268 8.06 8.60 -2.24
C ALA A 268 7.68 7.42 -3.13
N VAL A 269 8.61 6.47 -3.29
CA VAL A 269 8.33 5.20 -3.94
C VAL A 269 8.83 4.07 -3.07
N MET A 270 7.99 3.06 -2.89
CA MET A 270 8.31 1.83 -2.20
C MET A 270 8.29 0.67 -3.19
N LYS A 271 9.25 -0.25 -3.07
CA LYS A 271 9.24 -1.55 -3.74
C LYS A 271 9.24 -2.63 -2.67
N ASP A 272 8.26 -3.53 -2.73
CA ASP A 272 8.13 -4.65 -1.79
C ASP A 272 8.16 -4.20 -0.31
N ARG A 273 7.54 -3.04 -0.04
CA ARG A 273 7.46 -2.34 1.27
C ARG A 273 8.76 -1.67 1.75
N ALA A 274 9.81 -1.64 0.94
CA ALA A 274 11.03 -0.89 1.24
C ALA A 274 11.08 0.41 0.42
N PRO A 275 11.41 1.56 1.02
CA PRO A 275 11.61 2.79 0.27
C PRO A 275 12.79 2.63 -0.70
N ILE A 276 12.66 3.20 -1.89
CA ILE A 276 13.71 3.23 -2.92
C ILE A 276 13.87 4.67 -3.44
N ASP A 277 15.03 4.97 -4.00
CA ASP A 277 15.25 6.26 -4.67
C ASP A 277 14.35 6.39 -5.91
N PRO A 278 13.38 7.33 -5.92
CA PRO A 278 12.48 7.52 -7.05
C PRO A 278 13.21 7.94 -8.34
N LEU A 279 14.34 8.65 -8.24
CA LEU A 279 15.07 9.13 -9.42
C LEU A 279 15.56 7.99 -10.30
N GLY A 280 15.87 6.83 -9.72
CA GLY A 280 16.27 5.64 -10.48
C GLY A 280 15.16 5.07 -11.37
N LEU A 281 13.89 5.37 -11.08
CA LEU A 281 12.75 4.97 -11.91
C LEU A 281 12.40 6.05 -12.93
N LEU A 282 12.45 7.31 -12.51
CA LEU A 282 12.05 8.47 -13.31
C LEU A 282 13.02 8.80 -14.46
N GLN A 283 14.20 8.18 -14.47
CA GLN A 283 15.25 8.37 -15.48
C GLN A 283 15.33 7.25 -16.53
N ALA A 284 14.47 6.22 -16.46
CA ALA A 284 14.55 5.10 -17.40
C ALA A 284 14.01 5.51 -18.79
N PRO A 285 14.83 5.42 -19.87
CA PRO A 285 14.41 5.64 -21.25
C PRO A 285 13.58 4.50 -21.82
#